data_AF-A9B0Q6-F1
#
_entry.id   AF-A9B0Q6-F1
#
_cell.length_a   1.000
_cell.length_b   1.000
_cell.length_c   1.000
_cell.angle_alpha   90.00
_cell.angle_beta   90.00
_cell.angle_gamma   90.00
#
_symmetry.space_group_name_H-M   'P 1'
#
loop_
_entity.id
_entity.type
_entity.pdbx_description
1 polymer ?
#
loop_
_entity_poly.entity_id
_entity_poly.type
_entity_poly.pdbx_seq_one_letter_code
_entity_poly.pdbx_strand_id
1 'polypeptide(L)'
;MAIPPIIKIYPIGTNHISKLGQSEHCYGQHYGFGIVKLGWAAVHPVLERYGWRYVGTNIWDKGKAHIAGNVNTKQLRQFPVVTELCVQYIFEPKINGLSLKQWLLYEWRRTGLALREANRACDVADAATRKYLNQGHLWYFPPPERFELLVDYANSHGVVTGRPYFSIDGSRPATAAEWATMRAKFYCPYGFTNVWQRDALRNAERIKTPQGKVIHLNQKPLDLMERIIAASSDPDDVIWEPFGGLFNHCC
;
A
#
# COMPACT_ATOMS: atom_id res chain seq x y z
N MET A 1 -18.16 9.76 -3.64
CA MET A 1 -18.00 8.62 -2.70
C MET A 1 -16.54 8.21 -2.74
N ALA A 2 -15.75 8.58 -1.74
CA ALA A 2 -14.33 8.26 -1.69
C ALA A 2 -14.18 6.78 -1.35
N ILE A 3 -13.61 6.00 -2.27
CA ILE A 3 -13.20 4.63 -1.99
C ILE A 3 -12.04 4.73 -1.00
N PRO A 4 -12.07 4.02 0.15
CA PRO A 4 -10.95 4.05 1.09
C PRO A 4 -9.66 3.60 0.37
N PRO A 5 -8.49 4.15 0.73
CA PRO A 5 -7.20 3.78 0.16
C PRO A 5 -6.92 2.33 0.50
N ILE A 6 -7.04 1.51 -0.52
CA ILE A 6 -6.75 0.10 -0.41
C ILE A 6 -5.24 -0.06 -0.47
N ILE A 7 -4.66 -0.71 0.55
CA ILE A 7 -3.31 -1.25 0.44
C ILE A 7 -3.40 -2.53 -0.38
N LYS A 8 -2.75 -2.50 -1.55
CA LYS A 8 -2.52 -3.69 -2.36
C LYS A 8 -1.05 -4.06 -2.28
N ILE A 9 -0.79 -5.15 -1.61
CA ILE A 9 0.54 -5.76 -1.62
C ILE A 9 0.58 -6.67 -2.85
N TYR A 10 0.92 -6.11 -4.01
CA TYR A 10 1.08 -6.89 -5.25
C TYR A 10 2.31 -7.75 -5.18
N PRO A 11 2.12 -9.05 -5.27
CA PRO A 11 3.06 -9.69 -6.19
C PRO A 11 2.43 -10.41 -7.44
N ILE A 12 3.20 -10.69 -8.52
CA ILE A 12 2.82 -11.36 -9.80
C ILE A 12 3.76 -12.54 -10.12
N GLY A 13 3.18 -13.68 -10.53
CA GLY A 13 3.87 -14.83 -11.14
C GLY A 13 3.59 -14.96 -12.64
N THR A 14 4.57 -15.46 -13.39
CA THR A 14 4.45 -15.76 -14.82
C THR A 14 3.64 -17.03 -15.05
N ASN A 15 2.51 -16.92 -15.76
CA ASN A 15 2.11 -17.82 -16.84
C ASN A 15 1.02 -17.16 -17.68
N HIS A 16 1.30 -17.02 -18.98
CA HIS A 16 0.39 -16.63 -20.06
C HIS A 16 -0.37 -15.30 -19.94
N ILE A 17 0.20 -14.27 -20.59
CA ILE A 17 -0.58 -13.17 -21.16
C ILE A 17 -1.49 -13.78 -22.24
N SER A 18 -2.76 -13.99 -21.93
CA SER A 18 -3.79 -14.08 -22.96
C SER A 18 -5.14 -13.62 -22.42
N LYS A 19 -5.61 -12.51 -23.02
CA LYS A 19 -6.98 -11.96 -23.01
C LYS A 19 -7.34 -11.03 -21.85
N LEU A 20 -7.01 -9.76 -22.06
CA LEU A 20 -7.86 -8.62 -21.68
C LEU A 20 -9.22 -8.77 -22.40
N GLY A 21 -10.32 -8.72 -21.66
CA GLY A 21 -11.66 -8.53 -22.23
C GLY A 21 -12.80 -9.02 -21.34
N GLN A 22 -13.47 -8.08 -20.68
CA GLN A 22 -14.93 -7.87 -20.61
C GLN A 22 -15.41 -7.35 -19.25
N SER A 23 -15.82 -6.08 -19.30
CA SER A 23 -16.96 -5.40 -18.65
C SER A 23 -17.51 -5.83 -17.28
N GLU A 24 -17.67 -4.77 -16.47
CA GLU A 24 -18.78 -4.43 -15.57
C GLU A 24 -18.66 -4.71 -14.05
N HIS A 25 -18.80 -3.58 -13.32
CA HIS A 25 -19.05 -3.38 -11.90
C HIS A 25 -17.82 -3.29 -10.96
N CYS A 26 -17.44 -2.03 -10.72
CA CYS A 26 -16.52 -1.57 -9.69
C CYS A 26 -17.04 -1.91 -8.28
N TYR A 27 -16.21 -2.45 -7.38
CA TYR A 27 -16.06 -2.10 -5.94
C TYR A 27 -14.80 -2.80 -5.37
N GLY A 28 -14.24 -2.25 -4.28
CA GLY A 28 -12.85 -2.36 -3.80
C GLY A 28 -12.19 -3.75 -3.70
N GLN A 29 -10.87 -3.78 -3.90
CA GLN A 29 -10.11 -4.98 -4.25
C GLN A 29 -8.73 -4.99 -3.57
N HIS A 30 -8.34 -6.08 -2.91
CA HIS A 30 -6.97 -6.38 -2.47
C HIS A 30 -6.28 -7.34 -3.50
N TYR A 31 -4.96 -7.53 -3.58
CA TYR A 31 -4.35 -8.45 -4.57
C TYR A 31 -2.93 -8.84 -4.12
N GLY A 32 -2.45 -10.11 -4.20
CA GLY A 32 -1.02 -10.41 -3.99
C GLY A 32 -0.41 -11.81 -4.32
N PHE A 33 0.79 -11.92 -4.98
CA PHE A 33 1.61 -13.14 -5.32
C PHE A 33 3.15 -13.07 -5.49
N GLY A 34 4.01 -13.60 -4.58
CA GLY A 34 5.49 -13.39 -4.57
C GLY A 34 6.22 -13.34 -5.94
N ILE A 35 7.05 -12.30 -6.16
CA ILE A 35 7.70 -12.05 -7.47
C ILE A 35 9.16 -12.51 -7.50
N VAL A 36 9.58 -13.12 -8.61
CA VAL A 36 10.99 -13.08 -9.07
C VAL A 36 11.31 -11.65 -9.50
N LYS A 37 12.42 -11.06 -9.04
CA LYS A 37 12.81 -9.64 -9.25
C LYS A 37 12.48 -9.06 -10.65
N LEU A 38 12.65 -9.85 -11.71
CA LEU A 38 12.35 -9.46 -13.09
C LEU A 38 10.86 -9.21 -13.34
N GLY A 39 9.96 -10.04 -12.79
CA GLY A 39 8.52 -9.87 -12.93
C GLY A 39 8.03 -8.57 -12.32
N TRP A 40 8.64 -8.13 -11.22
CA TRP A 40 8.27 -6.92 -10.51
C TRP A 40 8.67 -5.70 -11.33
N ALA A 41 9.91 -5.71 -11.84
CA ALA A 41 10.42 -4.65 -12.69
C ALA A 41 9.54 -4.44 -13.94
N ALA A 42 8.99 -5.51 -14.51
CA ALA A 42 8.08 -5.42 -15.66
C ALA A 42 6.69 -4.86 -15.30
N VAL A 43 6.21 -5.15 -14.09
CA VAL A 43 4.84 -4.84 -13.64
C VAL A 43 4.74 -3.46 -12.98
N HIS A 44 5.78 -3.02 -12.29
CA HIS A 44 5.83 -1.74 -11.60
C HIS A 44 5.37 -0.54 -12.46
N PRO A 45 5.87 -0.32 -13.69
CA PRO A 45 5.43 0.81 -14.50
C PRO A 45 3.96 0.69 -14.94
N VAL A 46 3.44 -0.54 -15.07
CA VAL A 46 2.02 -0.77 -15.38
C VAL A 46 1.16 -0.38 -14.18
N LEU A 47 1.54 -0.79 -12.97
CA LEU A 47 0.84 -0.42 -11.74
C LEU A 47 0.79 1.10 -11.56
N GLU A 48 1.91 1.79 -11.70
CA GLU A 48 1.97 3.25 -11.58
C GLU A 48 1.10 3.96 -12.61
N ARG A 49 1.12 3.49 -13.86
CA ARG A 49 0.27 4.03 -14.94
C ARG A 49 -1.22 3.95 -14.60
N TYR A 50 -1.64 2.90 -13.88
CA TYR A 50 -3.03 2.70 -13.46
C TYR A 50 -3.33 3.27 -12.06
N GLY A 51 -2.46 4.13 -11.51
CA GLY A 51 -2.74 4.88 -10.28
C GLY A 51 -2.31 4.21 -8.99
N TRP A 52 -1.55 3.11 -9.06
CA TRP A 52 -0.96 2.49 -7.87
C TRP A 52 0.32 3.22 -7.49
N ARG A 53 0.40 3.68 -6.23
CA ARG A 53 1.62 4.27 -5.70
C ARG A 53 2.43 3.22 -4.97
N TYR A 54 3.72 3.12 -5.30
CA TYR A 54 4.68 2.33 -4.55
C TYR A 54 4.87 2.87 -3.12
N VAL A 55 4.88 1.98 -2.14
CA VAL A 55 5.12 2.32 -0.72
C VAL A 55 6.46 1.76 -0.26
N GLY A 56 6.70 0.47 -0.50
CA GLY A 56 7.87 -0.21 0.03
C GLY A 56 8.05 -1.61 -0.51
N THR A 57 9.24 -2.15 -0.33
CA THR A 57 9.60 -3.51 -0.72
C THR A 57 10.08 -4.28 0.50
N ASN A 58 9.39 -5.39 0.78
CA ASN A 58 9.78 -6.37 1.77
C ASN A 58 10.49 -7.55 1.09
N ILE A 59 11.53 -8.06 1.75
CA ILE A 59 12.36 -9.16 1.27
C ILE A 59 12.05 -10.37 2.12
N TRP A 60 11.56 -11.44 1.51
CA TRP A 60 11.51 -12.75 2.14
C TRP A 60 12.83 -13.47 1.87
N ASP A 61 13.63 -13.68 2.91
CA ASP A 61 14.87 -14.46 2.88
C ASP A 61 14.61 -15.91 3.30
N LYS A 62 14.76 -16.84 2.34
CA LYS A 62 14.57 -18.29 2.56
C LYS A 62 15.82 -19.01 3.05
N GLY A 63 16.93 -18.30 3.18
CA GLY A 63 18.20 -18.86 3.58
C GLY A 63 18.85 -19.79 2.55
N LYS A 64 20.12 -20.12 2.79
CA LYS A 64 20.94 -20.96 1.91
C LYS A 64 20.40 -22.39 1.76
N ALA A 65 19.66 -22.87 2.76
CA ALA A 65 19.04 -24.20 2.73
C ALA A 65 18.09 -24.35 1.52
N HIS A 66 17.47 -23.26 1.04
CA HIS A 66 16.59 -23.25 -0.12
C HIS A 66 17.24 -23.84 -1.38
N ILE A 67 18.52 -23.54 -1.59
CA ILE A 67 19.29 -23.86 -2.80
C ILE A 67 20.29 -25.01 -2.61
N ALA A 68 20.38 -25.55 -1.40
CA ALA A 68 21.31 -26.64 -1.07
C ALA A 68 21.08 -27.84 -2.00
N GLY A 69 22.16 -28.32 -2.65
CA GLY A 69 22.12 -29.45 -3.58
C GLY A 69 21.63 -29.12 -5.00
N ASN A 70 21.08 -27.93 -5.24
CA ASN A 70 20.47 -27.52 -6.51
C ASN A 70 21.25 -26.42 -7.24
N VAL A 71 22.52 -26.20 -6.87
CA VAL A 71 23.35 -25.13 -7.41
C VAL A 71 24.73 -25.64 -7.80
N ASN A 72 25.11 -25.42 -9.06
CA ASN A 72 26.46 -25.68 -9.55
C ASN A 72 27.26 -24.36 -9.64
N THR A 73 28.01 -24.04 -8.58
CA THR A 73 28.78 -22.79 -8.48
C THR A 73 29.85 -22.61 -9.56
N LYS A 74 30.29 -23.69 -10.22
CA LYS A 74 31.25 -23.62 -11.33
C LYS A 74 30.66 -23.06 -12.62
N GLN A 75 29.34 -23.14 -12.79
CA GLN A 75 28.63 -22.72 -14.02
C GLN A 75 27.86 -21.41 -13.85
N LEU A 76 27.64 -20.96 -12.61
CA LEU A 76 26.90 -19.73 -12.35
C LEU A 76 27.62 -18.50 -12.92
N ARG A 77 26.83 -17.56 -13.44
CA ARG A 77 27.25 -16.21 -13.81
C ARG A 77 26.64 -15.13 -12.93
N GLN A 78 25.96 -15.53 -11.85
CA GLN A 78 25.30 -14.66 -10.87
C GLN A 78 25.20 -15.34 -9.51
N PHE A 79 24.97 -14.57 -8.45
CA PHE A 79 24.72 -15.14 -7.13
C PHE A 79 23.41 -15.95 -7.12
N PRO A 80 23.39 -17.11 -6.43
CA PRO A 80 22.15 -17.84 -6.19
C PRO A 80 21.11 -16.97 -5.49
N VAL A 81 19.88 -16.97 -6.02
CA VAL A 81 18.77 -16.20 -5.45
C VAL A 81 18.06 -17.05 -4.39
N VAL A 82 18.11 -16.60 -3.14
CA VAL A 82 17.37 -17.19 -2.01
C VAL A 82 16.24 -16.29 -1.51
N THR A 83 16.03 -15.15 -2.17
CA THR A 83 15.07 -14.14 -1.77
C THR A 83 13.87 -14.04 -2.71
N GLU A 84 12.71 -13.73 -2.15
CA GLU A 84 11.53 -13.28 -2.87
C GLU A 84 11.16 -11.85 -2.45
N LEU A 85 10.49 -11.11 -3.34
CA LEU A 85 9.99 -9.77 -3.05
C LEU A 85 8.50 -9.80 -2.74
N CYS A 86 8.12 -9.08 -1.69
CA CYS A 86 6.76 -8.74 -1.32
C CYS A 86 6.63 -7.21 -1.35
N VAL A 87 5.98 -6.67 -2.39
CA VAL A 87 5.98 -5.24 -2.67
C VAL A 87 4.64 -4.62 -2.30
N GLN A 88 4.68 -3.53 -1.53
CA GLN A 88 3.52 -2.80 -1.08
C GLN A 88 3.21 -1.65 -2.03
N TYR A 89 1.98 -1.62 -2.52
CA TYR A 89 1.39 -0.51 -3.24
C TYR A 89 0.10 -0.05 -2.56
N ILE A 90 -0.32 1.17 -2.86
CA ILE A 90 -1.62 1.69 -2.43
C ILE A 90 -2.34 2.36 -3.59
N PHE A 91 -3.66 2.35 -3.56
CA PHE A 91 -4.45 3.24 -4.39
C PHE A 91 -4.69 4.51 -3.60
N GLU A 92 -4.12 5.62 -4.04
CA GLU A 92 -4.40 6.89 -3.38
C GLU A 92 -5.71 7.48 -3.91
N PRO A 93 -6.65 7.84 -3.02
CA PRO A 93 -7.84 8.54 -3.44
C PRO A 93 -7.43 9.91 -4.01
N LYS A 94 -8.22 10.36 -4.99
CA LYS A 94 -8.09 11.67 -5.58
C LYS A 94 -9.35 12.47 -5.30
N ILE A 95 -9.19 13.75 -5.01
CA ILE A 95 -10.30 14.70 -4.84
C ILE A 95 -10.21 15.69 -6.00
N ASN A 96 -11.26 15.78 -6.81
CA ASN A 96 -11.30 16.64 -8.00
C ASN A 96 -10.10 16.43 -8.95
N GLY A 97 -9.67 15.18 -9.13
CA GLY A 97 -8.54 14.80 -9.97
C GLY A 97 -7.15 15.05 -9.36
N LEU A 98 -7.06 15.69 -8.20
CA LEU A 98 -5.81 15.98 -7.49
C LEU A 98 -5.47 14.85 -6.52
N SER A 99 -4.18 14.54 -6.37
CA SER A 99 -3.71 13.74 -5.24
C SER A 99 -3.99 14.47 -3.92
N LEU A 100 -4.10 13.74 -2.82
CA LEU A 100 -4.39 14.33 -1.51
C LEU A 100 -3.42 15.44 -1.11
N LYS A 101 -2.11 15.26 -1.35
CA LYS A 101 -1.10 16.30 -1.07
C LYS A 101 -1.31 17.58 -1.88
N GLN A 102 -1.71 17.44 -3.15
CA GLN A 102 -1.97 18.57 -4.05
C GLN A 102 -3.26 19.27 -3.64
N TRP A 103 -4.31 18.50 -3.34
CA TRP A 103 -5.59 19.02 -2.88
C TRP A 103 -5.43 19.79 -1.56
N LEU A 104 -4.68 19.26 -0.59
CA LEU A 104 -4.48 19.92 0.70
C LEU A 104 -3.79 21.29 0.55
N LEU A 105 -2.75 21.39 -0.28
CA LEU A 105 -2.09 22.66 -0.58
C LEU A 105 -2.98 23.60 -1.39
N TYR A 106 -3.75 23.07 -2.33
CA TYR A 106 -4.71 23.84 -3.13
C TYR A 106 -5.77 24.49 -2.23
N GLU A 107 -6.41 23.72 -1.34
CA GLU A 107 -7.40 24.21 -0.38
C GLU A 107 -6.79 25.24 0.56
N TRP A 108 -5.57 25.00 1.07
CA TRP A 108 -4.89 26.00 1.91
C TRP A 108 -4.64 27.30 1.14
N ARG A 109 -4.20 27.24 -0.13
CA ARG A 109 -3.98 28.45 -0.93
C ARG A 109 -5.26 29.22 -1.22
N ARG A 110 -6.39 28.53 -1.40
CA ARG A 110 -7.70 29.18 -1.57
C ARG A 110 -8.09 30.05 -0.37
N THR A 111 -7.54 29.78 0.82
CA THR A 111 -7.82 30.57 2.02
C THR A 111 -7.30 32.01 1.95
N GLY A 112 -6.29 32.26 1.13
CA GLY A 112 -5.53 33.51 1.14
C GLY A 112 -4.55 33.65 2.32
N LEU A 113 -4.49 32.67 3.23
CA LEU A 113 -3.59 32.66 4.37
C LEU A 113 -2.16 32.31 3.94
N ALA A 114 -1.18 32.92 4.60
CA ALA A 114 0.22 32.54 4.42
C ALA A 114 0.45 31.08 4.87
N LEU A 115 1.35 30.34 4.21
CA LEU A 115 1.64 28.94 4.56
C LEU A 115 2.03 28.77 6.03
N ARG A 116 2.79 29.74 6.59
CA ARG A 116 3.22 29.70 8.01
C ARG A 116 2.05 29.69 9.00
N GLU A 117 0.87 30.20 8.63
CA GLU A 117 -0.30 30.19 9.49
C GLU A 117 -0.80 28.76 9.73
N ALA A 118 -0.47 27.80 8.85
CA ALA A 118 -0.78 26.38 9.06
C ALA A 118 -0.08 25.80 10.29
N ASN A 119 1.11 26.31 10.63
CA ASN A 119 1.82 25.89 11.84
C ASN A 119 1.09 26.38 13.10
N ARG A 120 0.55 27.62 13.06
CA ARG A 120 -0.29 28.17 14.14
C ARG A 120 -1.61 27.43 14.27
N ALA A 121 -2.26 27.15 13.14
CA ALA A 121 -3.50 26.37 13.10
C ALA A 121 -3.32 25.01 13.79
N CYS A 122 -2.24 24.31 13.48
CA CYS A 122 -1.96 22.99 14.02
C CYS A 122 -1.27 22.99 15.40
N ASP A 123 -0.93 24.13 15.98
CA ASP A 123 -0.09 24.24 17.18
C ASP A 123 1.21 23.41 17.08
N VAL A 124 1.98 23.64 16.02
CA VAL A 124 3.27 22.99 15.77
C VAL A 124 4.32 24.02 15.38
N ALA A 125 5.60 23.73 15.63
CA ALA A 125 6.69 24.64 15.27
C ALA A 125 6.79 24.87 13.75
N ASP A 126 6.92 23.79 12.96
CA ASP A 126 7.09 23.88 11.51
C ASP A 126 6.48 22.70 10.71
N ALA A 127 5.93 21.70 11.40
CA ALA A 127 5.50 20.44 10.79
C ALA A 127 4.42 20.64 9.71
N ALA A 128 3.48 21.57 9.90
CA ALA A 128 2.41 21.77 8.92
C ALA A 128 2.95 22.28 7.58
N THR A 129 3.87 23.24 7.62
CA THR A 129 4.52 23.74 6.40
C THR A 129 5.49 22.74 5.76
N ARG A 130 6.32 22.07 6.55
CA ARG A 130 7.39 21.19 6.03
C ARG A 130 6.93 19.80 5.67
N LYS A 131 5.82 19.33 6.24
CA LYS A 131 5.30 17.96 6.10
C LYS A 131 3.90 17.93 5.53
N TYR A 132 2.94 18.62 6.13
CA TYR A 132 1.52 18.50 5.73
C TYR A 132 1.25 19.13 4.36
N LEU A 133 1.73 20.35 4.13
CA LEU A 133 1.54 21.08 2.87
C LEU A 133 2.67 20.86 1.85
N ASN A 134 3.64 19.99 2.18
CA ASN A 134 4.78 19.67 1.32
C ASN A 134 4.34 18.91 0.05
N GLN A 135 4.99 19.16 -1.10
CA GLN A 135 4.66 18.49 -2.36
C GLN A 135 5.69 17.43 -2.79
N GLY A 136 6.80 17.33 -2.07
CA GLY A 136 7.89 16.38 -2.31
C GLY A 136 7.80 15.12 -1.45
N HIS A 137 8.95 14.47 -1.26
CA HIS A 137 9.09 13.20 -0.54
C HIS A 137 8.95 13.33 0.98
N LEU A 138 8.97 14.56 1.52
CA LEU A 138 8.78 14.83 2.95
C LEU A 138 7.29 14.94 3.31
N TRP A 139 6.40 14.84 2.33
CA TRP A 139 4.98 14.91 2.58
C TRP A 139 4.55 13.80 3.55
N TYR A 140 3.84 14.22 4.58
CA TYR A 140 3.26 13.33 5.56
C TYR A 140 1.76 13.58 5.59
N PHE A 141 1.00 12.50 5.44
CA PHE A 141 -0.45 12.51 5.59
C PHE A 141 -0.81 13.05 6.98
N PRO A 142 -1.42 14.25 7.11
CA PRO A 142 -1.68 14.83 8.41
C PRO A 142 -2.55 13.90 9.28
N PRO A 143 -2.22 13.75 10.58
CA PRO A 143 -3.10 13.06 11.50
C PRO A 143 -4.51 13.69 11.48
N PRO A 144 -5.59 12.89 11.63
CA PRO A 144 -6.98 13.40 11.57
C PRO A 144 -7.24 14.63 12.45
N GLU A 145 -6.71 14.64 13.67
CA GLU A 145 -6.83 15.74 14.60
C GLU A 145 -6.10 17.01 14.11
N ARG A 146 -4.96 16.86 13.43
CA ARG A 146 -4.24 18.00 12.85
C ARG A 146 -4.91 18.48 11.57
N PHE A 147 -5.53 17.59 10.81
CA PHE A 147 -6.33 17.96 9.66
C PHE A 147 -7.53 18.81 10.08
N GLU A 148 -8.28 18.38 11.11
CA GLU A 148 -9.42 19.13 11.64
C GLU A 148 -9.04 20.57 12.05
N LEU A 149 -7.92 20.72 12.77
CA LEU A 149 -7.40 22.05 13.13
C LEU A 149 -7.10 22.94 11.90
N LEU A 150 -6.56 22.37 10.81
CA LEU A 150 -6.35 23.13 9.56
C LEU A 150 -7.69 23.58 8.95
N VAL A 151 -8.68 22.68 8.93
CA VAL A 151 -10.00 22.92 8.37
C VAL A 151 -10.71 24.04 9.14
N ASP A 152 -10.73 23.96 10.47
CA ASP A 152 -11.39 24.93 11.34
C ASP A 152 -10.73 26.30 11.24
N TYR A 153 -9.40 26.33 11.28
CA TYR A 153 -8.65 27.57 11.17
C TYR A 153 -8.87 28.24 9.81
N ALA A 154 -8.82 27.47 8.72
CA ALA A 154 -9.08 27.95 7.36
C ALA A 154 -10.49 28.52 7.21
N ASN A 155 -11.50 27.82 7.74
CA ASN A 155 -12.90 28.27 7.68
C ASN A 155 -13.21 29.41 8.66
N SER A 156 -12.36 29.68 9.66
CA SER A 156 -12.52 30.82 10.56
C SER A 156 -11.80 32.08 10.08
N HIS A 157 -10.59 31.94 9.53
CA HIS A 157 -9.69 33.05 9.22
C HIS A 157 -9.49 33.30 7.72
N GLY A 158 -9.81 32.33 6.87
CA GLY A 158 -9.74 32.48 5.42
C GLY A 158 -10.82 33.41 4.87
N VAL A 159 -10.60 33.87 3.64
CA VAL A 159 -11.51 34.78 2.92
C VAL A 159 -12.94 34.23 2.88
N VAL A 160 -13.92 35.04 3.26
CA VAL A 160 -15.33 34.60 3.41
C VAL A 160 -15.90 34.01 2.11
N THR A 161 -15.60 34.62 0.97
CA THR A 161 -16.11 34.19 -0.35
C THR A 161 -15.54 32.86 -0.83
N GLY A 162 -14.45 32.38 -0.24
CA GLY A 162 -13.81 31.11 -0.63
C GLY A 162 -14.31 29.89 0.14
N ARG A 163 -15.17 30.09 1.15
CA ARG A 163 -15.72 29.03 2.00
C ARG A 163 -16.79 28.21 1.25
N PRO A 164 -16.97 26.92 1.60
CA PRO A 164 -16.18 26.16 2.57
C PRO A 164 -14.80 25.76 2.01
N TYR A 165 -13.80 25.79 2.89
CA TYR A 165 -12.47 25.24 2.63
C TYR A 165 -12.38 23.78 3.08
N PHE A 166 -11.51 23.02 2.42
CA PHE A 166 -11.30 21.59 2.61
C PHE A 166 -12.59 20.78 2.44
N SER A 167 -13.40 21.16 1.44
CA SER A 167 -14.65 20.49 1.12
C SER A 167 -14.47 19.44 0.03
N ILE A 168 -14.97 18.22 0.28
CA ILE A 168 -14.96 17.13 -0.70
C ILE A 168 -16.14 17.26 -1.67
N ASP A 169 -17.30 17.72 -1.18
CA ASP A 169 -18.55 17.84 -1.94
C ASP A 169 -18.88 19.27 -2.39
N GLY A 170 -18.10 20.26 -1.94
CA GLY A 170 -18.30 21.68 -2.22
C GLY A 170 -19.32 22.37 -1.29
N SER A 171 -20.00 21.63 -0.42
CA SER A 171 -21.09 22.13 0.42
C SER A 171 -20.71 22.32 1.89
N ARG A 172 -19.87 21.43 2.43
CA ARG A 172 -19.36 21.53 3.81
C ARG A 172 -17.89 21.16 3.93
N PRO A 173 -17.17 21.64 4.97
CA PRO A 173 -15.83 21.15 5.24
C PRO A 173 -15.80 19.64 5.52
N ALA A 174 -14.72 18.98 5.12
CA ALA A 174 -14.49 17.57 5.40
C ALA A 174 -14.16 17.36 6.87
N THR A 175 -14.63 16.24 7.43
CA THR A 175 -14.40 15.86 8.82
C THR A 175 -13.08 15.10 9.01
N ALA A 176 -12.57 15.06 10.24
CA ALA A 176 -11.45 14.21 10.62
C ALA A 176 -11.68 12.73 10.27
N ALA A 177 -12.91 12.23 10.45
CA ALA A 177 -13.28 10.86 10.13
C ALA A 177 -13.20 10.58 8.63
N GLU A 178 -13.78 11.44 7.79
CA GLU A 178 -13.67 11.33 6.33
C GLU A 178 -12.21 11.36 5.88
N TRP A 179 -11.42 12.26 6.44
CA TRP A 179 -9.98 12.32 6.18
C TRP A 179 -9.25 11.05 6.60
N ALA A 180 -9.53 10.51 7.79
CA ALA A 180 -8.93 9.27 8.27
C ALA A 180 -9.17 8.09 7.31
N THR A 181 -10.37 8.01 6.73
CA THR A 181 -10.68 7.01 5.71
C THR A 181 -9.91 7.17 4.41
N MET A 182 -9.15 8.25 4.21
CA MET A 182 -8.30 8.47 3.04
C MET A 182 -6.84 8.05 3.25
N ARG A 183 -6.48 7.55 4.45
CA ARG A 183 -5.16 6.96 4.74
C ARG A 183 -5.17 5.44 4.63
N ALA A 184 -4.19 4.91 3.89
CA ALA A 184 -3.99 3.47 3.75
C ALA A 184 -3.71 2.82 5.12
N LYS A 185 -4.45 1.76 5.46
CA LYS A 185 -4.38 1.04 6.75
C LYS A 185 -3.05 0.31 6.96
N PHE A 186 -2.12 0.83 7.74
CA PHE A 186 -0.86 0.14 7.97
C PHE A 186 -0.56 -0.05 9.45
N TYR A 187 -0.39 -1.31 9.84
CA TYR A 187 -0.05 -1.72 11.20
C TYR A 187 1.32 -2.41 11.19
N CYS A 188 2.33 -1.73 11.73
CA CYS A 188 3.67 -2.31 11.88
C CYS A 188 3.86 -2.72 13.33
N PRO A 189 4.01 -4.03 13.63
CA PRO A 189 4.38 -4.45 14.97
C PRO A 189 5.79 -3.94 15.33
N TYR A 190 6.02 -3.71 16.61
CA TYR A 190 7.32 -3.24 17.10
C TYR A 190 8.43 -4.25 16.77
N GLY A 191 9.59 -3.75 16.32
CA GLY A 191 10.76 -4.57 16.00
C GLY A 191 10.76 -5.27 14.64
N PHE A 192 9.70 -5.10 13.83
CA PHE A 192 9.65 -5.65 12.48
C PHE A 192 10.33 -4.73 11.47
N THR A 193 11.01 -5.33 10.49
CA THR A 193 11.68 -4.61 9.39
C THR A 193 11.17 -5.13 8.04
N ASN A 194 11.67 -4.54 6.96
CA ASN A 194 11.39 -4.97 5.60
C ASN A 194 12.19 -6.22 5.17
N VAL A 195 12.87 -6.91 6.08
CA VAL A 195 13.55 -8.19 5.82
C VAL A 195 12.94 -9.26 6.71
N TRP A 196 12.38 -10.29 6.09
CA TRP A 196 11.68 -11.39 6.76
C TRP A 196 12.43 -12.69 6.51
N GLN A 197 13.11 -13.17 7.55
CA GLN A 197 13.79 -14.46 7.51
C GLN A 197 12.79 -15.57 7.81
N ARG A 198 12.62 -16.49 6.86
CA ARG A 198 11.71 -17.64 7.01
C ARG A 198 12.09 -18.71 6.00
N ASP A 199 12.39 -19.92 6.45
CA ASP A 199 12.77 -21.00 5.52
C ASP A 199 11.67 -21.36 4.51
N ALA A 200 12.09 -21.88 3.35
CA ALA A 200 11.16 -22.44 2.39
C ALA A 200 10.33 -23.59 3.00
N LEU A 201 9.04 -23.66 2.65
CA LEU A 201 8.12 -24.67 3.16
C LEU A 201 8.60 -26.11 2.87
N ARG A 202 9.10 -26.79 3.89
CA ARG A 202 9.50 -28.22 3.86
C ARG A 202 8.84 -29.04 4.98
N ASN A 203 8.13 -28.36 5.87
CA ASN A 203 7.44 -28.90 7.03
C ASN A 203 6.03 -29.45 6.66
N ALA A 204 5.27 -29.85 7.68
CA ALA A 204 3.92 -30.38 7.56
C ALA A 204 2.89 -29.41 6.94
N GLU A 205 3.20 -28.11 6.96
CA GLU A 205 2.36 -27.08 6.32
C GLU A 205 2.33 -27.24 4.79
N ARG A 206 3.35 -27.86 4.19
CA ARG A 206 3.37 -28.12 2.74
C ARG A 206 2.28 -29.13 2.37
N ILE A 207 1.31 -28.69 1.56
CA ILE A 207 0.20 -29.54 1.11
C ILE A 207 0.71 -30.54 0.06
N LYS A 208 0.40 -31.82 0.29
CA LYS A 208 0.78 -32.96 -0.54
C LYS A 208 -0.43 -33.87 -0.80
N THR A 209 -0.39 -34.62 -1.90
CA THR A 209 -1.35 -35.69 -2.17
C THR A 209 -1.14 -36.85 -1.17
N PRO A 210 -2.10 -37.79 -1.04
CA PRO A 210 -1.91 -39.00 -0.21
C PRO A 210 -0.67 -39.82 -0.58
N GLN A 211 -0.24 -39.75 -1.84
CA GLN A 211 0.97 -40.40 -2.37
C GLN A 211 2.25 -39.57 -2.14
N GLY A 212 2.17 -38.47 -1.39
CA GLY A 212 3.30 -37.62 -1.00
C GLY A 212 3.73 -36.58 -2.03
N LYS A 213 3.03 -36.43 -3.15
CA LYS A 213 3.38 -35.45 -4.20
C LYS A 213 2.97 -34.04 -3.79
N VAL A 214 3.86 -33.06 -3.93
CA VAL A 214 3.55 -31.65 -3.65
C VAL A 214 2.48 -31.15 -4.63
N ILE A 215 1.41 -30.55 -4.09
CA ILE A 215 0.29 -30.04 -4.90
C ILE A 215 0.63 -28.70 -5.56
N HIS A 216 1.30 -27.80 -4.82
CA HIS A 216 1.67 -26.49 -5.33
C HIS A 216 3.13 -26.13 -4.99
N LEU A 217 3.94 -25.94 -6.03
CA LEU A 217 5.39 -25.69 -5.90
C LEU A 217 5.68 -24.34 -5.20
N ASN A 218 4.82 -23.35 -5.41
CA ASN A 218 5.00 -21.98 -4.94
C ASN A 218 4.15 -21.62 -3.73
N GLN A 219 3.68 -22.62 -2.95
CA GLN A 219 2.94 -22.35 -1.70
C GLN A 219 3.76 -21.42 -0.80
N LYS A 220 3.08 -20.43 -0.20
CA LYS A 220 3.66 -19.45 0.71
C LYS A 220 3.39 -19.82 2.18
N PRO A 221 4.32 -19.53 3.11
CA PRO A 221 4.11 -19.75 4.53
C PRO A 221 2.92 -18.96 5.08
N LEU A 222 2.06 -19.61 5.86
CA LEU A 222 0.89 -19.00 6.50
C LEU A 222 1.26 -17.81 7.37
N ASP A 223 2.37 -17.89 8.12
CA ASP A 223 2.83 -16.81 9.00
C ASP A 223 3.23 -15.53 8.25
N LEU A 224 3.70 -15.65 7.00
CA LEU A 224 3.96 -14.48 6.15
C LEU A 224 2.67 -13.90 5.58
N MET A 225 1.71 -14.76 5.27
CA MET A 225 0.41 -14.36 4.75
C MET A 225 -0.44 -13.65 5.81
N GLU A 226 -0.51 -14.21 7.02
CA GLU A 226 -1.13 -13.59 8.20
C GLU A 226 -0.52 -12.23 8.50
N ARG A 227 0.82 -12.11 8.44
CA ARG A 227 1.51 -10.84 8.63
C ARG A 227 1.09 -9.79 7.62
N ILE A 228 0.97 -10.16 6.34
CA ILE A 228 0.56 -9.25 5.26
C ILE A 228 -0.86 -8.75 5.50
N ILE A 229 -1.79 -9.66 5.85
CA ILE A 229 -3.19 -9.34 6.14
C ILE A 229 -3.26 -8.43 7.37
N ALA A 230 -2.71 -8.87 8.51
CA ALA A 230 -2.75 -8.10 9.76
C ALA A 230 -2.07 -6.73 9.66
N ALA A 231 -1.09 -6.57 8.78
CA ALA A 231 -0.45 -5.27 8.56
C ALA A 231 -1.26 -4.32 7.67
N SER A 232 -2.26 -4.81 6.93
CA SER A 232 -2.92 -4.04 5.86
C SER A 232 -4.44 -4.08 5.82
N SER A 233 -5.08 -4.77 6.77
CA SER A 233 -6.54 -4.90 6.85
C SER A 233 -7.04 -5.01 8.29
N ASP A 234 -8.32 -4.73 8.48
CA ASP A 234 -9.07 -5.01 9.70
C ASP A 234 -9.99 -6.23 9.50
N PRO A 235 -10.58 -6.80 10.56
CA PRO A 235 -11.70 -7.73 10.42
C PRO A 235 -12.79 -7.17 9.50
N ASP A 236 -13.44 -8.06 8.75
CA ASP A 236 -14.48 -7.76 7.76
C ASP A 236 -14.01 -7.04 6.47
N ASP A 237 -12.73 -6.68 6.36
CA ASP A 237 -12.16 -6.25 5.07
C ASP A 237 -12.12 -7.42 4.08
N VAL A 238 -12.44 -7.13 2.81
CA VAL A 238 -12.42 -8.15 1.76
C VAL A 238 -11.01 -8.36 1.24
N ILE A 239 -10.41 -9.52 1.53
CA ILE A 239 -9.11 -9.90 0.97
C ILE A 239 -9.30 -10.60 -0.38
N TRP A 240 -8.50 -10.21 -1.37
CA TRP A 240 -8.57 -10.72 -2.73
C TRP A 240 -7.20 -11.28 -3.13
N GLU A 241 -7.24 -12.45 -3.75
CA GLU A 241 -6.06 -13.26 -4.09
C GLU A 241 -6.18 -13.78 -5.55
N PRO A 242 -5.83 -12.98 -6.58
CA PRO A 242 -6.13 -13.29 -8.00
C PRO A 242 -5.44 -14.53 -8.62
N PHE A 243 -4.36 -15.03 -8.03
CA PHE A 243 -3.54 -16.15 -8.54
C PHE A 243 -3.33 -17.23 -7.47
N GLY A 244 -4.32 -17.46 -6.58
CA GLY A 244 -4.16 -18.03 -5.24
C GLY A 244 -3.50 -19.39 -5.12
N GLY A 245 -3.45 -20.17 -6.20
CA GLY A 245 -2.94 -21.53 -6.20
C GLY A 245 -3.78 -22.41 -5.27
N LEU A 246 -3.45 -22.39 -3.97
CA LEU A 246 -4.13 -23.13 -2.90
C LEU A 246 -5.08 -22.28 -2.04
N PHE A 247 -5.15 -20.96 -2.23
CA PHE A 247 -6.01 -20.06 -1.44
C PHE A 247 -5.82 -20.18 0.07
N ASN A 248 -4.57 -20.22 0.50
CA ASN A 248 -4.18 -20.44 1.90
C ASN A 248 -4.54 -19.28 2.86
N HIS A 249 -5.21 -18.23 2.37
CA HIS A 249 -5.53 -17.01 3.10
C HIS A 249 -6.87 -17.00 3.81
N CYS A 250 -7.75 -17.97 3.52
CA CYS A 250 -9.09 -18.04 4.10
C CYS A 250 -9.07 -18.93 5.35
N CYS A 251 -8.90 -18.31 6.52
CA CYS A 251 -9.31 -18.87 7.81
C CYS A 251 -10.20 -17.84 8.51
#